data_AF-A0A1X1XXH9-F1
#
_entry.id   AF-A0A1X1XXH9-F1
#
_cell.length_a   1.000
_cell.length_b   1.000
_cell.length_c   1.000
_cell.angle_alpha   90.00
_cell.angle_beta   90.00
_cell.angle_gamma   90.00
#
_symmetry.space_group_name_H-M   'P 1'
#
loop_
_entity.id
_entity.type
_entity.pdbx_description
1 polymer ?
#
loop_
_entity_poly.entity_id
_entity_poly.type
_entity_poly.pdbx_seq_one_letter_code
_entity_poly.pdbx_strand_id
1 'polypeptide(L)'
;MHRPNSGLTWIRQSHVQSVLRELARHSTLTHEVFDQLPAGRTTDYMRNLLVEHDVLPSRDERLARFQSWAVAAQQRITLSRDAAARAELIGKTSHRRGSAIRHLRGRPRSR
;
A
#
# COMPACT_ATOMS: atom_id res chain seq x y z
N MET A 1 -13.54 -14.99 -8.94
CA MET A 1 -14.77 -14.66 -8.18
C MET A 1 -15.83 -15.74 -8.39
N HIS A 2 -16.40 -16.34 -7.32
CA HIS A 2 -17.41 -17.41 -7.44
C HIS A 2 -18.85 -16.88 -7.68
N ARG A 3 -19.11 -15.57 -7.51
CA ARG A 3 -20.42 -14.95 -7.72
C ARG A 3 -20.31 -13.67 -8.57
N PRO A 4 -20.55 -13.73 -9.88
CA PRO A 4 -20.35 -12.59 -10.78
C PRO A 4 -21.26 -11.40 -10.44
N ASN A 5 -22.51 -11.65 -10.01
CA ASN A 5 -23.45 -10.59 -9.61
C ASN A 5 -22.93 -9.75 -8.43
N SER A 6 -22.20 -10.37 -7.49
CA SER A 6 -21.59 -9.63 -6.38
C SER A 6 -20.50 -8.65 -6.86
N GLY A 7 -19.80 -8.99 -7.94
CA GLY A 7 -18.78 -8.13 -8.55
C GLY A 7 -19.39 -6.94 -9.26
N LEU A 8 -20.48 -7.17 -9.99
CA LEU A 8 -21.26 -6.10 -10.63
C LEU A 8 -21.88 -5.14 -9.60
N THR A 9 -22.39 -5.65 -8.47
CA THR A 9 -22.88 -4.79 -7.39
C THR A 9 -21.75 -4.00 -6.74
N TRP A 10 -20.58 -4.62 -6.54
CA TRP A 10 -19.42 -3.98 -5.94
C TRP A 10 -18.83 -2.89 -6.84
N ILE A 11 -18.68 -3.14 -8.15
CA ILE A 11 -18.10 -2.16 -9.07
C ILE A 11 -18.93 -0.88 -9.17
N ARG A 12 -20.24 -0.95 -8.88
CA ARG A 12 -21.17 0.20 -8.88
C ARG A 12 -21.11 1.07 -7.63
N GLN A 13 -20.39 0.66 -6.58
CA GLN A 13 -20.26 1.45 -5.36
C GLN A 13 -19.52 2.77 -5.63
N SER A 14 -19.96 3.87 -5.02
CA SER A 14 -19.43 5.22 -5.29
C SER A 14 -17.91 5.33 -5.08
N HIS A 15 -17.40 4.76 -4.00
CA HIS A 15 -15.97 4.74 -3.69
C HIS A 15 -15.15 3.91 -4.70
N VAL A 16 -15.72 2.82 -5.23
CA VAL A 16 -15.08 1.98 -6.26
C VAL A 16 -15.04 2.73 -7.59
N GLN A 17 -16.15 3.35 -7.96
CA GLN A 17 -16.27 4.20 -9.14
C GLN A 17 -15.32 5.39 -9.12
N SER A 18 -15.07 5.99 -7.95
CA SER A 18 -14.08 7.06 -7.80
C SER A 18 -12.67 6.59 -8.15
N VAL A 19 -12.28 5.42 -7.66
CA VAL A 19 -10.96 4.84 -7.96
C VAL A 19 -10.85 4.48 -9.44
N LEU A 20 -11.86 3.84 -10.02
CA LEU A 20 -11.85 3.46 -11.44
C LEU A 20 -11.77 4.68 -12.36
N ARG A 21 -12.48 5.77 -12.02
CA ARG A 21 -12.37 7.02 -12.77
C ARG A 21 -10.97 7.61 -12.69
N GLU A 22 -10.33 7.57 -11.53
CA GLU A 22 -8.96 8.06 -11.39
C GLU A 22 -7.98 7.22 -12.22
N LEU A 23 -8.07 5.89 -12.12
CA LEU A 23 -7.25 4.96 -12.91
C LEU A 23 -7.43 5.18 -14.42
N ALA A 24 -8.66 5.45 -14.88
CA ALA A 24 -8.95 5.71 -16.29
C ALA A 24 -8.32 7.01 -16.84
N ARG A 25 -7.81 7.90 -15.99
CA ARG A 25 -7.06 9.10 -16.42
C ARG A 25 -5.64 8.77 -16.86
N HIS A 26 -5.14 7.59 -16.55
CA HIS A 26 -3.79 7.15 -16.89
C HIS A 26 -3.82 6.26 -18.12
N SER A 27 -3.02 6.60 -19.13
CA SER A 27 -2.86 5.79 -20.35
C SER A 27 -2.11 4.47 -20.09
N THR A 28 -1.35 4.40 -19.00
CA THR A 28 -0.61 3.22 -18.57
C THR A 28 -0.75 3.06 -17.08
N LEU A 29 -1.17 1.88 -16.64
CA LEU A 29 -1.29 1.55 -15.23
C LEU A 29 0.06 1.05 -14.72
N THR A 30 0.55 1.67 -13.65
CA THR A 30 1.75 1.24 -12.95
C THR A 30 1.46 1.16 -11.46
N HIS A 31 2.33 0.51 -10.70
CA HIS A 31 2.16 0.46 -9.25
C HIS A 31 2.21 1.84 -8.58
N GLU A 32 2.98 2.76 -9.14
CA GLU A 32 3.12 4.14 -8.67
C GLU A 32 1.82 4.93 -8.80
N VAL A 33 1.00 4.64 -9.82
CA VAL A 33 -0.36 5.19 -9.93
C VAL A 33 -1.20 4.74 -8.74
N PHE A 34 -1.14 3.46 -8.39
CA PHE A 34 -1.87 2.93 -7.23
C PHE A 34 -1.35 3.45 -5.89
N ASP A 35 -0.07 3.79 -5.81
CA ASP A 35 0.55 4.35 -4.61
C ASP A 35 0.10 5.80 -4.32
N GLN A 36 -0.45 6.49 -5.33
CA GLN A 36 -1.05 7.82 -5.20
C GLN A 36 -2.53 7.78 -4.79
N LEU A 37 -3.19 6.63 -4.94
CA LEU A 37 -4.59 6.47 -4.56
C LEU A 37 -4.76 6.34 -3.04
N PRO A 38 -5.94 6.68 -2.49
CA PRO A 38 -6.24 6.42 -1.09
C PRO A 38 -5.98 4.96 -0.71
N ALA A 39 -5.18 4.75 0.33
CA ALA A 39 -4.89 3.42 0.84
C ALA A 39 -6.17 2.76 1.38
N GLY A 40 -6.42 1.52 1.00
CA GLY A 40 -7.59 0.79 1.46
C GLY A 40 -7.87 -0.47 0.67
N ARG A 41 -8.88 -1.22 1.12
CA ARG A 41 -9.22 -2.54 0.56
C ARG A 41 -9.57 -2.50 -0.92
N THR A 42 -10.21 -1.42 -1.39
CA THR A 42 -10.57 -1.25 -2.81
C THR A 42 -9.32 -1.12 -3.68
N THR A 43 -8.41 -0.21 -3.34
CA THR A 43 -7.15 -0.01 -4.05
C THR A 43 -6.29 -1.28 -4.03
N ASP A 44 -6.18 -1.94 -2.88
CA ASP A 44 -5.44 -3.20 -2.74
C ASP A 44 -6.05 -4.32 -3.58
N TYR A 45 -7.38 -4.46 -3.58
CA TYR A 45 -8.06 -5.49 -4.38
C TYR A 45 -7.88 -5.24 -5.87
N MET A 46 -8.05 -4.01 -6.35
CA MET A 46 -7.83 -3.67 -7.76
C MET A 46 -6.39 -3.94 -8.19
N ARG A 47 -5.41 -3.51 -7.39
CA ARG A 47 -3.99 -3.79 -7.68
C ARG A 47 -3.76 -5.29 -7.82
N ASN A 48 -4.24 -6.09 -6.86
CA ASN A 48 -4.08 -7.54 -6.89
C ASN A 48 -4.77 -8.17 -8.09
N LEU A 49 -5.97 -7.70 -8.46
CA LEU A 49 -6.70 -8.18 -9.63
C LEU A 49 -5.91 -7.93 -10.93
N LEU A 50 -5.29 -6.75 -11.06
CA LEU A 50 -4.46 -6.43 -12.22
C LEU A 50 -3.16 -7.23 -12.25
N VAL A 51 -2.57 -7.55 -11.09
CA VAL A 51 -1.41 -8.45 -11.01
C VAL A 51 -1.80 -9.89 -11.37
N GLU A 52 -2.95 -10.37 -10.88
CA GLU A 52 -3.47 -11.72 -11.17
C GLU A 52 -3.71 -11.95 -12.66
N HIS A 53 -4.01 -10.89 -13.40
CA HIS A 53 -4.23 -10.91 -14.85
C HIS A 53 -3.05 -10.35 -15.67
N ASP A 54 -1.85 -10.28 -15.08
CA ASP A 54 -0.61 -9.86 -15.74
C ASP A 54 -0.64 -8.45 -16.37
N VAL A 55 -1.60 -7.60 -15.97
CA VAL A 55 -1.66 -6.18 -16.36
C VAL A 55 -0.62 -5.38 -15.57
N LEU A 56 -0.38 -5.76 -14.32
CA LEU A 56 0.71 -5.24 -13.50
C LEU A 56 1.70 -6.35 -13.16
N PRO A 57 3.01 -6.07 -13.12
CA PRO A 57 3.99 -7.05 -12.68
C PRO A 57 3.78 -7.38 -11.19
N SER A 58 4.10 -8.60 -10.77
CA SER A 58 4.07 -8.95 -9.34
C SER A 58 5.06 -8.10 -8.54
N ARG A 59 4.61 -7.53 -7.42
CA ARG A 59 5.40 -6.68 -6.52
C ARG A 59 5.11 -7.04 -5.06
N ASP A 60 6.14 -7.07 -4.21
CA ASP A 60 5.93 -7.22 -2.76
C ASP A 60 5.41 -5.90 -2.16
N GLU A 61 4.09 -5.77 -2.08
CA GLU A 61 3.42 -4.59 -1.54
C GLU A 61 3.74 -4.31 -0.07
N ARG A 62 4.10 -5.32 0.72
CA ARG A 62 4.48 -5.10 2.12
C ARG A 62 5.86 -4.47 2.18
N LEU A 63 6.80 -4.96 1.36
CA LEU A 63 8.12 -4.37 1.24
C LEU A 63 8.04 -2.94 0.70
N ALA A 64 7.27 -2.71 -0.36
CA ALA A 64 7.08 -1.38 -0.95
C ALA A 64 6.55 -0.38 0.09
N ARG A 65 5.47 -0.73 0.80
CA ARG A 65 4.92 0.12 1.88
C ARG A 65 5.92 0.37 3.01
N PHE A 66 6.71 -0.65 3.38
CA PHE A 66 7.73 -0.50 4.39
C PHE A 66 8.85 0.46 3.94
N GLN A 67 9.32 0.34 2.71
CA GLN A 67 10.34 1.22 2.14
C GLN A 67 9.86 2.67 2.10
N SER A 68 8.65 2.93 1.59
CA SER A 68 8.05 4.27 1.59
C SER A 68 7.91 4.85 3.00
N TRP A 69 7.46 4.03 3.95
CA TRP A 69 7.41 4.44 5.36
C TRP A 69 8.81 4.73 5.93
N ALA A 70 9.82 3.92 5.61
CA ALA A 70 11.17 4.06 6.13
C ALA A 70 11.81 5.37 5.64
N VAL A 71 11.62 5.71 4.37
CA VAL A 71 12.06 6.99 3.79
C VAL A 71 11.38 8.16 4.51
N ALA A 72 10.06 8.13 4.65
CA ALA A 72 9.32 9.17 5.38
C ALA A 72 9.74 9.26 6.86
N ALA A 73 10.09 8.14 7.48
CA ALA A 73 10.60 8.12 8.84
C ALA A 73 11.99 8.75 8.98
N GLN A 74 12.89 8.42 8.06
CA GLN A 74 14.22 9.01 8.00
C GLN A 74 14.13 10.53 7.79
N GLN A 75 13.30 10.99 6.85
CA GLN A 75 13.10 12.41 6.57
C GLN A 75 12.63 13.18 7.81
N ARG A 76 11.66 12.63 8.56
CA ARG A 76 11.20 13.26 9.80
C ARG A 76 12.30 13.40 10.86
N ILE A 77 13.22 12.43 10.95
CA ILE A 77 14.34 12.48 11.89
C ILE A 77 15.38 13.52 11.44
N THR A 78 15.69 13.58 10.14
CA THR A 78 16.71 14.49 9.59
C THR A 78 16.26 15.95 9.57
N LEU A 79 14.98 16.21 9.26
CA LEU A 79 14.42 17.57 9.19
C LEU A 79 14.09 18.17 10.55
N SER A 80 14.04 17.36 11.60
CA SER A 80 13.82 17.84 12.95
C SER A 80 15.10 18.48 13.49
N ARG A 81 15.12 19.82 13.53
CA ARG A 81 16.22 20.63 14.11
C ARG A 81 16.30 20.54 15.64
N ASP A 82 15.24 20.08 16.29
CA ASP A 82 15.12 20.05 17.75
C ASP A 82 15.34 18.62 18.29
N ALA A 83 16.31 18.46 19.19
CA ALA A 83 16.71 17.17 19.75
C ALA A 83 15.57 16.50 20.56
N ALA A 84 14.72 17.29 21.22
CA ALA A 84 13.57 16.78 21.97
C ALA A 84 12.48 16.24 21.03
N ALA A 85 12.19 16.95 19.94
CA ALA A 85 11.24 16.51 18.92
C ALA A 85 11.71 15.23 18.21
N ARG A 86 13.02 15.04 18.02
CA ARG A 86 13.60 13.79 17.49
C ARG A 86 13.33 12.59 18.40
N ALA A 87 13.49 12.73 19.72
CA ALA A 87 13.29 11.64 20.68
C ALA A 87 11.82 11.18 20.74
N GLU A 88 10.87 12.12 20.74
CA GLU A 88 9.43 11.81 20.72
C GLU A 88 9.00 11.11 19.42
N LEU A 89 9.56 11.57 18.29
CA LEU A 89 9.31 11.00 16.98
C LEU A 89 9.82 9.56 16.86
N ILE A 90 10.99 9.27 17.44
CA ILE A 90 11.55 7.91 17.49
C ILE A 90 10.60 6.99 18.28
N GLY A 91 10.08 7.43 19.43
CA GLY A 91 9.10 6.69 20.23
C GLY A 91 7.83 6.30 19.44
N LYS A 92 7.26 7.21 18.66
CA LYS A 92 6.06 6.97 17.84
C LYS A 92 6.32 6.01 16.66
N THR A 93 7.53 5.96 16.12
CA THR A 93 7.90 5.06 15.00
C THR A 93 8.17 3.61 15.42
N SER A 94 8.57 3.38 16.67
CA SER A 94 8.89 2.06 17.22
C SER A 94 7.69 1.10 17.17
N HIS A 95 6.47 1.61 17.38
CA HIS A 95 5.27 0.80 17.40
C HIS A 95 4.92 0.21 16.02
N ARG A 96 5.11 0.97 14.92
CA ARG A 96 4.86 0.46 13.55
C ARG A 96 5.96 -0.48 13.06
N ARG A 97 7.22 -0.25 13.46
CA ARG A 97 8.36 -1.12 13.11
C ARG A 97 8.20 -2.54 13.69
N GLY A 98 7.72 -2.65 14.93
CA GLY A 98 7.52 -3.94 15.59
C GLY A 98 6.47 -4.84 14.91
N SER A 99 5.43 -4.27 14.31
CA SER A 99 4.43 -5.02 13.54
C SER A 99 5.03 -5.55 12.22
N ALA A 100 5.78 -4.72 11.49
CA ALA A 100 6.43 -5.13 10.24
C ALA A 100 7.45 -6.27 10.44
N ILE A 101 8.30 -6.18 11.47
CA ILE A 101 9.30 -7.23 11.77
C ILE A 101 8.63 -8.55 12.17
N ARG A 102 7.52 -8.49 12.91
CA ARG A 102 6.77 -9.69 13.34
C ARG A 102 6.19 -10.45 12.14
N HIS A 103 5.72 -9.74 11.12
CA HIS A 103 5.21 -10.35 9.89
C HIS A 103 6.31 -10.91 8.97
N LEU A 104 7.51 -10.33 8.98
CA LEU A 104 8.65 -10.84 8.23
C LEU A 104 9.26 -12.12 8.85
N ARG A 105 9.17 -12.28 10.18
CA ARG A 105 9.64 -13.48 10.89
C ARG A 105 8.67 -14.69 10.82
N GLY A 106 7.43 -14.48 10.40
CA GLY A 106 6.38 -15.51 10.39
C GLY A 106 6.20 -16.29 9.09
N ARG A 107 7.02 -16.08 8.06
CA ARG A 107 6.95 -16.87 6.81
C ARG A 107 7.87 -18.09 6.91
N PRO A 108 7.37 -19.33 6.80
CA PRO A 108 8.25 -20.48 6.59
C PRO A 108 8.96 -20.30 5.24
N ARG A 109 10.26 -20.58 5.21
CA ARG A 109 11.01 -20.68 3.95
C ARG A 109 10.40 -21.83 3.15
N SER A 110 9.78 -21.52 2.00
CA SER A 110 9.40 -22.51 1.01
C SER A 110 10.65 -23.32 0.64
N ARG A 111 10.60 -24.63 0.83
CA ARG A 111 11.52 -25.58 0.22
C ARG A 111 11.12 -25.80 -1.24
#